data_AF-A0A8C4PQJ8-F1
#
_entry.id   AF-A0A8C4PQJ8-F1
#
_cell.length_a   1.000
_cell.length_b   1.000
_cell.length_c   1.000
_cell.angle_alpha   90.00
_cell.angle_beta   90.00
_cell.angle_gamma   90.00
#
_symmetry.space_group_name_H-M   'P 1'
#
loop_
_entity.id
_entity.type
_entity.pdbx_description
1 polymer ?
#
loop_
_entity_poly.entity_id
_entity_poly.type
_entity_poly.pdbx_seq_one_letter_code
_entity_poly.pdbx_strand_id
1 'polypeptide(L)'
;PHGGLCFVPRREQGDGHQGEAAVSERLPQGHPEDEAEGKPPQREKWSSKIDFVLSVAGGFVGLGNVWRFPYLCYKNGGGEFLIPYFIFLFGGGLPVFFLEVIIGQYTSEGGITCWEKICPLFSGIGYASIVIVSLLNIYYIVILAWATYYLFQSFQSELPWAHCNHSWNTPQCLEDTLRKNKSLWDSLNTSNFTSPVTEFWE
;
A
#
# COMPACT_ATOMS: atom_id res chain seq x y z
N PRO A 1 -13.17 12.97 -18.36
CA PRO A 1 -13.23 11.55 -17.92
C PRO A 1 -11.92 10.82 -18.27
N HIS A 2 -11.32 10.12 -17.31
CA HIS A 2 -9.94 9.58 -17.29
C HIS A 2 -8.87 10.56 -16.77
N GLY A 3 -9.01 10.97 -15.51
CA GLY A 3 -7.93 11.57 -14.73
C GLY A 3 -7.00 10.50 -14.18
N GLY A 4 -5.96 10.16 -14.94
CA GLY A 4 -4.83 9.38 -14.41
C GLY A 4 -3.95 10.30 -13.56
N LEU A 5 -3.86 10.03 -12.26
CA LEU A 5 -2.90 10.66 -11.34
C LEU A 5 -1.48 10.33 -11.80
N CYS A 6 -0.89 11.19 -12.62
CA CYS A 6 0.53 11.10 -12.92
C CYS A 6 1.32 11.92 -11.91
N PHE A 7 2.46 11.40 -11.46
CA PHE A 7 3.30 12.01 -10.42
C PHE A 7 4.47 12.77 -11.08
N VAL A 8 4.41 14.11 -11.15
CA VAL A 8 5.54 14.94 -11.61
C VAL A 8 5.89 15.99 -10.56
N PRO A 9 6.99 15.84 -9.80
CA PRO A 9 7.53 16.88 -8.93
C PRO A 9 7.80 18.20 -9.65
N ARG A 10 7.60 19.27 -8.89
CA ARG A 10 7.83 20.66 -9.30
C ARG A 10 9.30 20.86 -9.71
N ARG A 11 9.53 21.30 -10.95
CA ARG A 11 10.82 21.89 -11.38
C ARG A 11 10.99 23.22 -10.64
N GLU A 12 12.03 23.37 -9.84
CA GLU A 12 12.36 24.68 -9.27
C GLU A 12 12.92 25.59 -10.37
N GLN A 13 12.13 26.59 -10.74
CA GLN A 13 12.61 27.80 -11.40
C GLN A 13 12.60 28.86 -10.30
N GLY A 14 13.78 29.30 -9.87
CA GLY A 14 13.92 30.34 -8.87
C GLY A 14 13.44 31.68 -9.43
N ASP A 15 12.57 32.35 -8.68
CA ASP A 15 12.47 33.81 -8.68
C ASP A 15 11.92 34.28 -7.34
N GLY A 16 12.58 35.27 -6.75
CA GLY A 16 12.29 35.77 -5.42
C GLY A 16 11.20 36.84 -5.41
N HIS A 17 10.39 36.86 -4.34
CA HIS A 17 10.05 38.08 -3.59
C HIS A 17 9.21 37.73 -2.34
N GLN A 18 9.30 38.63 -1.36
CA GLN A 18 8.88 38.60 0.05
C GLN A 18 7.38 38.41 0.32
N GLY A 19 7.07 37.89 1.52
CA GLY A 19 6.09 38.51 2.41
C GLY A 19 4.79 37.75 2.72
N GLU A 20 4.49 37.72 4.02
CA GLU A 20 3.19 37.52 4.69
C GLU A 20 2.59 36.10 4.81
N ALA A 21 2.51 35.66 6.08
CA ALA A 21 1.74 34.53 6.53
C ALA A 21 0.23 34.86 6.57
N ALA A 22 -0.59 34.03 5.92
CA ALA A 22 -2.03 33.96 6.18
C ALA A 22 -2.52 32.52 5.98
N VAL A 23 -2.81 31.85 7.10
CA VAL A 23 -3.58 30.60 7.13
C VAL A 23 -5.02 30.96 6.76
N SER A 24 -5.46 30.53 5.59
CA SER A 24 -6.87 30.62 5.17
C SER A 24 -7.22 29.33 4.45
N GLU A 25 -7.99 28.49 5.14
CA GLU A 25 -8.72 27.35 4.57
C GLU A 25 -9.36 27.74 3.25
N ARG A 26 -8.92 27.12 2.14
CA ARG A 26 -9.63 27.19 0.86
C ARG A 26 -10.00 25.79 0.40
N LEU A 27 -11.30 25.54 0.39
CA LEU A 27 -11.96 24.55 -0.48
C LEU A 27 -11.43 24.68 -1.92
N PRO A 28 -11.45 23.60 -2.72
CA PRO A 28 -11.07 23.68 -4.14
C PRO A 28 -12.18 24.41 -4.91
N GLN A 29 -12.16 25.74 -4.90
CA GLN A 29 -12.85 26.54 -5.89
C GLN A 29 -11.95 26.65 -7.11
N GLY A 30 -12.27 25.88 -8.15
CA GLY A 30 -11.81 26.21 -9.50
C GLY A 30 -12.32 27.60 -9.84
N HIS A 31 -11.41 28.48 -10.23
CA HIS A 31 -11.76 29.83 -10.67
C HIS A 31 -12.57 29.71 -11.97
N PRO A 32 -13.78 30.28 -12.09
CA PRO A 32 -14.58 30.23 -13.33
C PRO A 32 -13.98 31.00 -14.51
N GLU A 33 -12.76 31.54 -14.36
CA GLU A 33 -12.15 32.44 -15.34
C GLU A 33 -11.22 31.70 -16.32
N ASP A 34 -10.89 30.43 -16.05
CA ASP A 34 -10.02 29.62 -16.92
C ASP A 34 -10.76 28.90 -18.07
N GLU A 35 -12.10 28.94 -18.13
CA GLU A 35 -12.88 28.38 -19.25
C GLU A 35 -13.01 29.35 -20.45
N ALA A 36 -12.67 30.64 -20.28
CA ALA A 36 -12.85 31.67 -21.32
C ALA A 36 -11.66 31.80 -22.31
N GLU A 37 -10.50 31.24 -21.98
CA GLU A 37 -9.32 31.20 -22.83
C GLU A 37 -9.08 29.74 -23.17
N GLY A 38 -9.12 29.33 -24.45
CA GLY A 38 -8.97 27.94 -24.89
C GLY A 38 -7.58 27.31 -24.66
N LYS A 39 -6.95 27.58 -23.50
CA LYS A 39 -5.74 26.92 -23.03
C LYS A 39 -6.12 25.54 -22.49
N PRO A 40 -5.38 24.48 -22.87
CA PRO A 40 -5.59 23.18 -22.27
C PRO A 40 -5.38 23.28 -20.75
N PRO A 41 -6.15 22.53 -19.94
CA PRO A 41 -6.06 22.58 -18.48
C PRO A 41 -4.62 22.38 -18.04
N GLN A 42 -4.07 23.35 -17.31
CA GLN A 42 -2.69 23.28 -16.83
C GLN A 42 -2.60 22.24 -15.72
N ARG A 43 -1.73 21.25 -15.90
CA ARG A 43 -1.59 20.13 -14.96
C ARG A 43 -1.18 20.62 -13.57
N GLU A 44 -1.87 20.10 -12.55
CA GLU A 44 -1.56 20.37 -11.15
C GLU A 44 -0.14 19.93 -10.80
N LYS A 45 0.59 20.79 -10.08
CA LYS A 45 1.95 20.56 -9.61
C LYS A 45 1.93 20.38 -8.10
N TRP A 46 2.84 19.55 -7.58
CA TRP A 46 3.00 19.39 -6.13
C TRP A 46 3.35 20.71 -5.43
N SER A 47 2.77 20.90 -4.25
CA SER A 47 3.03 22.07 -3.38
C SER A 47 4.46 22.04 -2.86
N SER A 48 4.92 20.89 -2.34
CA SER A 48 6.28 20.67 -1.84
C SER A 48 6.96 19.44 -2.43
N LYS A 49 8.30 19.45 -2.46
CA LYS A 49 9.13 18.27 -2.77
C LYS A 49 8.94 17.16 -1.72
N ILE A 50 8.65 17.54 -0.48
CA ILE A 50 8.42 16.58 0.62
C ILE A 50 7.13 15.80 0.39
N ASP A 51 6.05 16.46 -0.06
CA ASP A 51 4.78 15.80 -0.38
C ASP A 51 4.97 14.73 -1.47
N PHE A 52 5.80 15.03 -2.47
CA PHE A 52 6.16 14.06 -3.49
C PHE A 52 6.92 12.87 -2.91
N VAL A 53 7.96 13.11 -2.11
CA VAL A 53 8.77 12.03 -1.50
C VAL A 53 7.92 11.17 -0.57
N LEU A 54 7.06 11.78 0.24
CA LEU A 54 6.16 11.08 1.15
C LEU A 54 5.13 10.24 0.38
N SER A 55 4.60 10.74 -0.73
CA SER A 55 3.68 9.98 -1.57
C SER A 55 4.35 8.76 -2.19
N VAL A 56 5.57 8.93 -2.70
CA VAL A 56 6.38 7.83 -3.26
C VAL A 56 6.75 6.82 -2.17
N ALA A 57 7.18 7.29 -1.00
CA ALA A 57 7.49 6.43 0.15
C ALA A 57 6.27 5.63 0.61
N GLY A 58 5.08 6.25 0.64
CA GLY A 58 3.82 5.58 0.96
C GLY A 58 3.48 4.45 -0.03
N GLY A 59 3.83 4.60 -1.30
CA GLY A 59 3.69 3.53 -2.31
C GLY A 59 4.63 2.34 -2.07
N PHE A 60 5.80 2.57 -1.49
CA PHE A 60 6.77 1.50 -1.18
C PHE A 60 6.50 0.78 0.13
N VAL A 61 5.96 1.49 1.13
CA VAL A 61 5.65 0.92 2.44
C VAL A 61 4.26 0.27 2.38
N GLY A 62 4.19 -0.96 1.84
CA GLY A 62 2.96 -1.75 1.78
C GLY A 62 2.83 -2.73 2.96
N LEU A 63 1.58 -2.98 3.40
CA LEU A 63 1.22 -4.07 4.33
C LEU A 63 1.82 -5.43 3.90
N GLY A 64 1.89 -5.67 2.59
CA GLY A 64 2.55 -6.85 2.03
C GLY A 64 4.02 -6.99 2.42
N ASN A 65 4.77 -5.89 2.49
CA ASN A 65 6.17 -5.92 2.93
C ASN A 65 6.29 -6.24 4.42
N VAL A 66 5.31 -5.87 5.25
CA VAL A 66 5.35 -6.11 6.70
C VAL A 66 5.24 -7.60 7.05
N TRP A 67 4.39 -8.37 6.36
CA TRP A 67 4.23 -9.81 6.66
C TRP A 67 4.99 -10.72 5.70
N ARG A 68 5.13 -10.36 4.42
CA ARG A 68 5.69 -11.26 3.41
C ARG A 68 7.20 -11.33 3.53
N PHE A 69 7.84 -10.20 3.81
CA PHE A 69 9.29 -10.15 3.94
C PHE A 69 9.80 -11.00 5.12
N PRO A 70 9.25 -10.88 6.35
CA PRO A 70 9.68 -11.75 7.45
C PRO A 70 9.40 -13.22 7.18
N TYR A 71 8.25 -13.54 6.57
CA TYR A 71 7.89 -14.92 6.23
C TYR A 71 8.87 -15.55 5.22
N LEU A 72 9.24 -14.80 4.17
CA LEU A 72 10.23 -15.27 3.18
C LEU A 72 11.63 -15.39 3.77
N CYS A 73 12.06 -14.42 4.59
CA CYS A 73 13.35 -14.49 5.27
C CYS A 73 13.41 -15.75 6.13
N TYR A 74 12.39 -15.97 6.98
CA TYR A 74 12.36 -17.13 7.87
C TYR A 74 12.44 -18.47 7.12
N LYS A 75 11.72 -18.61 6.01
CA LYS A 75 11.70 -19.86 5.22
C LYS A 75 13.00 -20.11 4.45
N ASN A 76 13.72 -19.05 4.06
CA ASN A 76 14.89 -19.13 3.17
C ASN A 76 16.23 -18.93 3.91
N GLY A 77 16.35 -19.43 5.15
CA GLY A 77 17.61 -19.36 5.91
C GLY A 77 17.80 -18.08 6.71
N GLY A 78 16.73 -17.34 6.98
CA GLY A 78 16.73 -16.15 7.83
C GLY A 78 17.51 -14.99 7.22
N GLY A 79 18.64 -14.64 7.84
CA GLY A 79 19.48 -13.51 7.44
C GLY A 79 20.27 -13.74 6.15
N GLU A 80 20.51 -14.99 5.73
CA GLU A 80 21.24 -15.28 4.49
C GLU A 80 20.46 -14.83 3.23
N PHE A 81 19.14 -14.87 3.30
CA PHE A 81 18.25 -14.37 2.25
C PHE A 81 18.44 -12.87 1.94
N LEU A 82 19.02 -12.09 2.87
CA LEU A 82 19.23 -10.65 2.68
C LEU A 82 20.30 -10.36 1.61
N ILE A 83 21.31 -11.22 1.45
CA ILE A 83 22.40 -11.02 0.48
C ILE A 83 21.86 -10.97 -0.96
N PRO A 84 21.16 -12.00 -1.47
CA PRO A 84 20.56 -11.93 -2.80
C PRO A 84 19.47 -10.86 -2.89
N TYR A 85 18.72 -10.61 -1.81
CA TYR A 85 17.70 -9.55 -1.78
C TYR A 85 18.29 -8.16 -2.08
N PHE A 86 19.41 -7.78 -1.46
CA PHE A 86 20.08 -6.51 -1.75
C PHE A 86 20.66 -6.45 -3.16
N ILE A 87 21.20 -7.57 -3.68
CA ILE A 87 21.73 -7.62 -5.05
C ILE A 87 20.61 -7.36 -6.07
N PHE A 88 19.45 -8.01 -5.92
CA PHE A 88 18.31 -7.76 -6.81
C PHE A 88 17.68 -6.38 -6.59
N LEU A 89 17.69 -5.87 -5.35
CA LEU A 89 17.19 -4.53 -5.03
C LEU A 89 18.03 -3.45 -5.73
N PHE A 90 19.35 -3.48 -5.59
CA PHE A 90 20.23 -2.47 -6.20
C PHE A 90 20.49 -2.72 -7.68
N GLY A 91 20.55 -3.99 -8.11
CA GLY A 91 20.82 -4.35 -9.50
C GLY A 91 19.61 -4.30 -10.43
N GLY A 92 18.40 -4.51 -9.89
CA GLY A 92 17.16 -4.55 -10.67
C GLY A 92 16.10 -3.56 -10.19
N GLY A 93 15.76 -3.60 -8.90
CA GLY A 93 14.68 -2.78 -8.35
C GLY A 93 14.92 -1.28 -8.49
N LEU A 94 16.09 -0.81 -8.05
CA LEU A 94 16.45 0.60 -8.06
C LEU A 94 16.59 1.17 -9.49
N PRO A 95 17.28 0.50 -10.45
CA PRO A 95 17.31 0.95 -11.84
C PRO A 95 15.94 1.02 -12.50
N VAL A 96 15.08 0.03 -12.29
CA VAL A 96 13.71 0.01 -12.86
C VAL A 96 12.88 1.14 -12.27
N PHE A 97 12.98 1.38 -10.96
CA PHE A 97 12.31 2.50 -10.31
C PHE A 97 12.76 3.86 -10.88
N PHE A 98 14.07 4.07 -11.02
CA PHE A 98 14.56 5.31 -11.62
C PHE A 98 14.10 5.49 -13.07
N LEU A 99 14.08 4.40 -13.85
CA LEU A 99 13.58 4.43 -15.22
C LEU A 99 12.11 4.84 -15.27
N GLU A 100 11.27 4.28 -14.40
CA GLU A 100 9.85 4.64 -14.30
C GLU A 100 9.66 6.11 -13.91
N VAL A 101 10.40 6.59 -12.90
CA VAL A 101 10.33 7.99 -12.47
C VAL A 101 10.79 8.94 -13.58
N ILE A 102 11.91 8.65 -14.25
CA ILE A 102 12.44 9.48 -15.34
C ILE A 102 11.44 9.55 -16.50
N ILE A 103 10.86 8.41 -16.90
CA ILE A 103 9.85 8.37 -17.96
C ILE A 103 8.63 9.20 -17.56
N GLY A 104 8.12 9.04 -16.33
CA GLY A 104 6.99 9.83 -15.83
C GLY A 104 7.27 11.33 -15.76
N GLN A 105 8.50 11.72 -15.42
CA GLN A 105 8.93 13.14 -15.47
C GLN A 105 9.02 13.66 -16.89
N TYR A 106 9.60 12.87 -17.79
CA TYR A 106 9.87 13.28 -19.16
C TYR A 106 8.59 13.43 -19.99
N THR A 107 7.70 12.45 -19.93
CA THR A 107 6.44 12.50 -20.69
C THR A 107 5.41 13.42 -20.04
N SER A 108 5.46 13.58 -18.71
CA SER A 108 4.50 14.38 -17.95
C SER A 108 3.03 14.03 -18.21
N GLU A 109 2.79 12.78 -18.61
CA GLU A 109 1.53 12.24 -19.14
C GLU A 109 1.18 10.95 -18.41
N GLY A 110 -0.11 10.62 -18.34
CA GLY A 110 -0.60 9.43 -17.64
C GLY A 110 -0.01 8.11 -18.15
N GLY A 111 -0.10 7.05 -17.35
CA GLY A 111 0.49 5.74 -17.67
C GLY A 111 0.08 5.16 -19.03
N ILE A 112 -1.14 5.43 -19.52
CA ILE A 112 -1.58 4.98 -20.87
C ILE A 112 -0.98 5.85 -21.98
N THR A 113 -1.16 7.18 -21.87
CA THR A 113 -0.75 8.13 -22.91
C THR A 113 0.77 8.24 -23.02
N CYS A 114 1.50 7.89 -21.96
CA CYS A 114 2.95 7.77 -21.95
C CYS A 114 3.44 6.70 -22.94
N TRP A 115 2.82 5.51 -22.94
CA TRP A 115 3.23 4.42 -23.85
C TRP A 115 2.88 4.73 -25.31
N GLU A 116 1.76 5.41 -25.57
CA GLU A 116 1.38 5.83 -26.92
C GLU A 116 2.37 6.83 -27.54
N LYS A 117 2.91 7.77 -26.75
CA LYS A 117 3.90 8.75 -27.21
C LYS A 117 5.29 8.15 -27.44
N ILE A 118 5.68 7.14 -26.66
CA ILE A 118 6.99 6.49 -26.79
C ILE A 118 6.96 5.48 -27.94
N CYS A 119 6.03 4.53 -27.89
CA CYS A 119 5.91 3.43 -28.85
C CYS A 119 4.46 2.91 -28.84
N PRO A 120 3.62 3.23 -29.86
CA PRO A 120 2.22 2.81 -29.89
C PRO A 120 2.02 1.29 -29.87
N LEU A 121 3.03 0.50 -30.29
CA LEU A 121 3.02 -0.96 -30.20
C LEU A 121 2.93 -1.46 -28.74
N PHE A 122 3.42 -0.69 -27.78
CA PHE A 122 3.41 -1.02 -26.35
C PHE A 122 2.23 -0.39 -25.58
N SER A 123 1.25 0.21 -26.27
CA SER A 123 0.06 0.79 -25.62
C SER A 123 -0.68 -0.23 -24.74
N GLY A 124 -0.67 -1.51 -25.11
CA GLY A 124 -1.23 -2.61 -24.31
C GLY A 124 -0.64 -2.73 -22.89
N ILE A 125 0.61 -2.31 -22.66
CA ILE A 125 1.25 -2.34 -21.33
C ILE A 125 0.56 -1.36 -20.38
N GLY A 126 0.16 -0.18 -20.88
CA GLY A 126 -0.57 0.81 -20.09
C GLY A 126 -1.93 0.30 -19.62
N TYR A 127 -2.69 -0.32 -20.51
CA TYR A 127 -3.98 -0.93 -20.16
C TYR A 127 -3.83 -2.11 -19.20
N ALA A 128 -2.86 -3.00 -19.44
CA ALA A 128 -2.58 -4.12 -18.54
C ALA A 128 -2.20 -3.64 -17.14
N SER A 129 -1.37 -2.59 -17.03
CA SER A 129 -0.99 -1.98 -15.76
C SER A 129 -2.21 -1.47 -14.98
N ILE A 130 -3.15 -0.78 -15.64
CA ILE A 130 -4.38 -0.31 -14.99
C ILE A 130 -5.21 -1.48 -14.46
N VAL A 131 -5.42 -2.52 -15.26
CA VAL A 131 -6.18 -3.69 -14.84
C VAL A 131 -5.54 -4.34 -13.62
N ILE A 132 -4.21 -4.52 -13.63
CA ILE A 132 -3.45 -5.09 -12.51
C ILE A 132 -3.60 -4.22 -11.26
N VAL A 133 -3.42 -2.90 -11.38
CA VAL A 133 -3.55 -1.96 -10.26
C VAL A 133 -4.98 -1.96 -9.70
N SER A 134 -6.01 -2.03 -10.56
CA SER A 134 -7.41 -2.12 -10.12
C SER A 134 -7.68 -3.42 -9.36
N LEU A 135 -7.20 -4.56 -9.85
CA LEU A 135 -7.36 -5.85 -9.16
C LEU A 135 -6.64 -5.86 -7.80
N LEU A 136 -5.42 -5.32 -7.75
CA LEU A 136 -4.67 -5.16 -6.51
C LEU A 136 -5.42 -4.25 -5.54
N ASN A 137 -5.95 -3.13 -6.00
CA ASN A 137 -6.69 -2.19 -5.16
C ASN A 137 -7.92 -2.86 -4.50
N ILE A 138 -8.71 -3.61 -5.27
CA ILE A 138 -9.86 -4.37 -4.73
C ILE A 138 -9.39 -5.36 -3.65
N TYR A 139 -8.33 -6.13 -3.93
CA TYR A 139 -7.77 -7.07 -2.96
C TYR A 139 -7.30 -6.37 -1.67
N TYR A 140 -6.57 -5.26 -1.80
CA TYR A 140 -6.06 -4.51 -0.65
C TYR A 140 -7.18 -3.85 0.17
N ILE A 141 -8.24 -3.34 -0.45
CA ILE A 141 -9.40 -2.77 0.27
C ILE A 141 -10.05 -3.84 1.16
N VAL A 142 -10.20 -5.08 0.68
CA VAL A 142 -10.76 -6.17 1.49
C VAL A 142 -9.88 -6.44 2.71
N ILE A 143 -8.57 -6.53 2.54
CA ILE A 143 -7.64 -6.74 3.66
C ILE A 143 -7.70 -5.57 4.66
N LEU A 144 -7.77 -4.33 4.18
CA LEU A 144 -7.91 -3.15 5.05
C LEU A 144 -9.25 -3.14 5.81
N ALA A 145 -10.33 -3.59 5.18
CA ALA A 145 -11.63 -3.72 5.84
C ALA A 145 -11.55 -4.72 7.00
N TRP A 146 -10.91 -5.87 6.80
CA TRP A 146 -10.71 -6.85 7.86
C TRP A 146 -9.79 -6.29 8.96
N ALA A 147 -8.67 -5.67 8.61
CA ALA A 147 -7.77 -5.05 9.60
C ALA A 147 -8.49 -3.99 10.44
N THR A 148 -9.34 -3.17 9.83
CA THR A 148 -10.14 -2.15 10.51
C THR A 148 -11.20 -2.78 11.41
N TYR A 149 -11.84 -3.87 10.96
CA TYR A 149 -12.77 -4.65 11.79
C TYR A 149 -12.09 -5.18 13.06
N TYR A 150 -10.92 -5.82 12.91
CA TYR A 150 -10.11 -6.29 14.05
C TYR A 150 -9.64 -5.14 14.95
N LEU A 151 -9.31 -3.98 14.37
CA LEU A 151 -8.95 -2.78 15.13
C LEU A 151 -10.11 -2.32 16.03
N PHE A 152 -11.34 -2.25 15.49
CA PHE A 152 -12.50 -1.87 16.29
C PHE A 152 -12.84 -2.89 17.38
N GLN A 153 -12.70 -4.19 17.08
CA GLN A 153 -12.88 -5.25 18.07
C GLN A 153 -11.82 -5.22 19.19
N SER A 154 -10.64 -4.65 18.92
CA SER A 154 -9.55 -4.53 19.92
C SER A 154 -9.81 -3.48 21.00
N PHE A 155 -10.81 -2.59 20.83
CA PHE A 155 -11.16 -1.59 21.86
C PHE A 155 -12.03 -2.15 23.00
N GLN A 156 -12.41 -3.43 22.94
CA GLN A 156 -13.14 -4.10 24.02
C GLN A 156 -12.20 -4.47 25.17
N SER A 157 -12.72 -4.48 26.40
CA SER A 157 -11.94 -4.80 27.61
C SER A 157 -11.40 -6.24 27.61
N GLU A 158 -12.16 -7.16 27.04
CA GLU A 158 -11.71 -8.51 26.74
C GLU A 158 -11.73 -8.71 25.23
N LEU A 159 -10.64 -9.25 24.69
CA LEU A 159 -10.50 -9.46 23.25
C LEU A 159 -11.33 -10.68 22.83
N PRO A 160 -12.14 -10.59 21.76
CA PRO A 160 -13.06 -11.67 21.38
C PRO A 160 -12.34 -12.97 20.94
N TRP A 161 -11.06 -12.86 20.54
CA TRP A 161 -10.21 -14.00 20.20
C TRP A 161 -9.29 -14.48 21.34
N ALA A 162 -9.45 -13.97 22.57
CA ALA A 162 -8.67 -14.42 23.72
C ALA A 162 -9.23 -15.72 24.33
N HIS A 163 -10.55 -15.92 24.28
CA HIS A 163 -11.25 -17.00 24.96
C HIS A 163 -12.14 -17.80 24.00
N CYS A 164 -12.30 -19.08 24.31
CA CYS A 164 -13.15 -19.99 23.55
C CYS A 164 -14.65 -19.91 23.92
N ASN A 165 -15.05 -18.96 24.77
CA ASN A 165 -16.40 -18.86 25.33
C ASN A 165 -17.33 -17.97 24.48
N HIS A 166 -17.37 -18.19 23.17
CA HIS A 166 -18.30 -17.49 22.27
C HIS A 166 -19.13 -18.45 21.42
N SER A 167 -20.21 -17.94 20.84
CA SER A 167 -21.17 -18.73 20.07
C SER A 167 -20.63 -19.27 18.75
N TRP A 168 -19.53 -18.70 18.25
CA TRP A 168 -18.85 -19.17 17.03
C TRP A 168 -17.79 -20.23 17.32
N ASN A 169 -17.46 -20.48 18.58
CA ASN A 169 -16.43 -21.45 18.93
C ASN A 169 -16.93 -22.89 18.85
N THR A 170 -16.07 -23.79 18.38
CA THR A 170 -16.36 -25.22 18.35
C THR A 170 -15.88 -25.89 19.65
N PRO A 171 -16.34 -27.10 19.98
CA PRO A 171 -15.80 -27.85 21.12
C PRO A 171 -14.31 -28.22 20.98
N GLN A 172 -13.68 -27.93 19.83
CA GLN A 172 -12.26 -28.15 19.56
C GLN A 172 -11.40 -26.91 19.85
N CYS A 173 -12.00 -25.82 20.32
CA CYS A 173 -11.26 -24.63 20.70
C CYS A 173 -10.45 -24.86 21.98
N LEU A 174 -9.16 -24.52 21.94
CA LEU A 174 -8.28 -24.60 23.11
C LEU A 174 -7.53 -23.28 23.34
N GLU A 175 -7.65 -22.73 24.54
CA GLU A 175 -6.97 -21.50 24.93
C GLU A 175 -5.45 -21.69 25.02
N ASP A 176 -4.70 -20.67 24.59
CA ASP A 176 -3.22 -20.71 24.56
C ASP A 176 -2.60 -20.82 25.96
N THR A 177 -3.30 -20.39 27.02
CA THR A 177 -2.90 -20.52 28.43
C THR A 177 -2.87 -21.98 28.87
N LEU A 178 -3.88 -22.77 28.47
CA LEU A 178 -3.99 -24.20 28.76
C LEU A 178 -2.97 -25.01 27.96
N ARG A 179 -2.69 -24.60 26.71
CA ARG A 179 -1.67 -25.22 25.85
C ARG A 179 -0.25 -25.19 26.41
N LYS A 180 0.11 -24.17 27.20
CA LYS A 180 1.44 -24.03 27.82
C LYS A 180 1.67 -25.00 28.98
N ASN A 181 0.62 -25.55 29.57
CA ASN A 181 0.73 -26.47 30.69
C ASN A 181 0.98 -27.90 30.16
N LYS A 182 2.28 -28.25 29.99
CA LYS A 182 2.75 -29.50 29.36
C LYS A 182 2.08 -30.78 29.90
N SER A 183 1.71 -30.81 31.17
CA SER A 183 1.06 -31.96 31.82
C SER A 183 -0.35 -32.24 31.29
N LEU A 184 -1.09 -31.21 30.86
CA LEU A 184 -2.41 -31.33 30.24
C LEU A 184 -2.32 -31.70 28.76
N TRP A 185 -1.23 -31.31 28.08
CA TRP A 185 -1.01 -31.61 26.67
C TRP A 185 -0.74 -33.10 26.41
N ASP A 186 0.10 -33.74 27.25
CA ASP A 186 0.36 -35.18 27.15
C ASP A 186 -0.88 -36.04 27.47
N SER A 187 -1.86 -35.50 28.19
CA SER A 187 -3.14 -36.18 28.49
C SER A 187 -4.25 -35.90 27.45
N LEU A 188 -4.12 -34.84 26.66
CA LEU A 188 -4.98 -34.54 25.50
C LEU A 188 -4.38 -35.15 24.22
N ASN A 189 -4.18 -36.47 24.26
CA ASN A 189 -3.61 -37.21 23.16
C ASN A 189 -4.62 -37.28 21.98
N THR A 190 -4.35 -36.52 20.92
CA THR A 190 -4.96 -36.57 19.58
C THR A 190 -6.39 -36.02 19.44
N SER A 191 -6.50 -34.71 19.21
CA SER A 191 -7.53 -34.12 18.35
C SER A 191 -7.01 -32.83 17.71
N ASN A 192 -7.53 -32.49 16.51
CA ASN A 192 -7.17 -31.28 15.76
C ASN A 192 -7.70 -30.04 16.48
N PHE A 193 -7.05 -29.64 17.59
CA PHE A 193 -7.45 -28.45 18.34
C PHE A 193 -7.10 -27.17 17.56
N THR A 194 -8.04 -26.24 17.56
CA THR A 194 -7.97 -24.93 16.92
C THR A 194 -7.77 -23.85 17.97
N SER A 195 -7.03 -22.79 17.63
CA SER A 195 -6.85 -21.65 18.54
C SER A 195 -8.09 -20.74 18.48
N PRO A 196 -8.45 -20.03 19.57
CA PRO A 196 -9.57 -19.08 19.55
C PRO A 196 -9.40 -17.97 18.51
N VAL A 197 -8.15 -17.63 18.15
CA VAL A 197 -7.83 -16.71 17.06
C VAL A 197 -8.17 -17.30 15.69
N THR A 198 -7.89 -18.59 15.49
CA THR A 198 -8.21 -19.29 14.24
C THR A 198 -9.72 -19.39 14.06
N GLU A 199 -10.46 -19.77 15.10
CA GLU A 199 -11.93 -19.88 15.03
C GLU A 199 -12.63 -18.53 14.91
N PHE A 200 -12.02 -17.44 15.37
CA PHE A 200 -12.56 -16.10 15.15
C PHE A 200 -12.33 -15.60 13.71
N TRP A 201 -11.31 -16.14 13.02
CA TRP A 201 -10.97 -15.77 11.66
C TRP A 201 -11.70 -16.61 10.60
N GLU A 202 -12.01 -17.86 10.90
CA GLU A 202 -12.75 -18.81 10.04
C GLU A 202 -14.25 -18.51 9.96
#